data_AF-A0A0U2W1G6-F1
#
_entry.id   AF-A0A0U2W1G6-F1
#
_cell.length_a   1.000
_cell.length_b   1.000
_cell.length_c   1.000
_cell.angle_alpha   90.00
_cell.angle_beta   90.00
_cell.angle_gamma   90.00
#
_symmetry.space_group_name_H-M   'P 1'
#
loop_
_entity.id
_entity.type
_entity.pdbx_description
1 polymer ?
#
loop_
_entity_poly.entity_id
_entity_poly.type
_entity_poly.pdbx_seq_one_letter_code
_entity_poly.pdbx_strand_id
1 'polypeptide(L)'
;MFARSAFLSALPRRSTRQALAAAVLLSLLAHLALLLPAKRAAAPASAVPSAKALITLQTRAVPPQPAVKRSDGTSTSGFAAKTAAILPSSTQRPPAEPEPGSAKSKPSIAAAPAELADSTALAAAAPARPGSAPPSGEWHYLLRSGEREGQAKLVWHSEAGRYALRLERQLEGRALPSWHSQGTLDGLGLAPQRFTQQRRGRERAAINFRADEGLLSFSASEALLPLEPGTQDRLSWWLQLSALVEADPAFYTAGRSFSLRVAALRGTALDWQFEVLGLVPLAQDDGSSVQALQLRRAPLGPHSGEVQLWLDPARHHLPLRLNFELPDERGWSLRLQPEASSGPASSAAGT
;
A
#
# COMPACT_ATOMS: atom_id res chain seq x y z
N MET A 1 -85.35 27.49 33.80
CA MET A 1 -84.36 26.39 33.66
C MET A 1 -83.42 26.78 32.53
N PHE A 2 -82.12 26.80 32.82
CA PHE A 2 -81.03 27.43 32.05
C PHE A 2 -80.80 26.81 30.66
N ALA A 3 -80.36 27.62 29.68
CA ALA A 3 -79.14 27.32 28.89
C ALA A 3 -78.74 28.43 27.90
N ARG A 4 -77.49 28.88 28.08
CA ARG A 4 -76.44 29.15 27.08
C ARG A 4 -76.58 30.34 26.12
N SER A 5 -75.69 31.31 26.31
CA SER A 5 -75.10 32.08 25.21
C SER A 5 -73.60 32.28 25.45
N ALA A 6 -72.85 32.09 24.38
CA ALA A 6 -71.42 31.93 24.30
C ALA A 6 -70.65 33.25 24.45
N PHE A 7 -69.46 33.19 25.04
CA PHE A 7 -68.42 34.20 24.88
C PHE A 7 -67.21 33.55 24.18
N LEU A 8 -66.98 33.93 22.93
CA LEU A 8 -65.69 33.77 22.27
C LEU A 8 -64.73 34.82 22.88
N SER A 9 -63.72 34.36 23.60
CA SER A 9 -62.61 35.20 24.04
C SER A 9 -61.49 35.17 22.98
N ALA A 10 -61.37 36.27 22.23
CA ALA A 10 -60.26 36.51 21.32
C ALA A 10 -58.96 36.75 22.12
N LEU A 11 -57.93 35.92 21.90
CA LEU A 11 -56.61 36.10 22.49
C LEU A 11 -55.86 37.30 21.85
N PRO A 12 -55.09 38.09 22.63
CA PRO A 12 -54.46 39.31 22.16
C PRO A 12 -53.24 39.06 21.25
N ARG A 13 -53.36 39.42 19.96
CA ARG A 13 -52.35 39.26 18.90
C ARG A 13 -51.01 40.01 19.08
N ARG A 14 -50.82 40.77 20.17
CA ARG A 14 -49.58 41.55 20.42
C ARG A 14 -48.45 40.71 21.00
N SER A 15 -48.75 39.68 21.78
CA SER A 15 -47.73 38.82 22.43
C SER A 15 -46.99 37.92 21.44
N THR A 16 -47.68 37.46 20.38
CA THR A 16 -47.10 36.54 19.40
C THR A 16 -46.06 37.20 18.50
N ARG A 17 -46.26 38.48 18.13
CA ARG A 17 -45.27 39.25 17.35
C ARG A 17 -44.00 39.54 18.14
N GLN A 18 -44.14 39.82 19.45
CA GLN A 18 -43.00 40.04 20.34
C GLN A 18 -42.23 38.73 20.59
N ALA A 19 -42.92 37.61 20.76
CA ALA A 19 -42.29 36.30 20.89
C ALA A 19 -41.53 35.89 19.61
N LEU A 20 -42.09 36.15 18.43
CA LEU A 20 -41.43 35.85 17.15
C LEU A 20 -40.20 36.73 16.93
N ALA A 21 -40.29 38.02 17.26
CA ALA A 21 -39.16 38.95 17.17
C ALA A 21 -38.02 38.55 18.11
N ALA A 22 -38.34 38.12 19.34
CA ALA A 22 -37.35 37.62 20.29
C ALA A 22 -36.65 36.33 19.80
N ALA A 23 -37.41 35.40 19.20
CA ALA A 23 -36.85 34.17 18.65
C ALA A 23 -35.91 34.43 17.45
N VAL A 24 -36.27 35.37 16.57
CA VAL A 24 -35.41 35.77 15.44
C VAL A 24 -34.14 36.46 15.92
N LEU A 25 -34.24 37.33 16.93
CA LEU A 25 -33.07 38.00 17.52
C LEU A 25 -32.11 36.99 18.18
N LEU A 26 -32.64 36.01 18.91
CA LEU A 26 -31.85 34.91 19.50
C LEU A 26 -31.17 34.06 18.43
N SER A 27 -31.86 33.74 17.34
CA SER A 27 -31.29 32.97 16.22
C SER A 27 -30.16 33.72 15.52
N LEU A 28 -30.32 35.04 15.31
CA LEU A 28 -29.29 35.90 14.73
C LEU A 28 -28.06 36.03 15.65
N LEU A 29 -28.26 36.18 16.96
CA LEU A 29 -27.16 36.22 17.93
C LEU A 29 -26.39 34.89 17.98
N ALA A 30 -27.09 33.75 17.88
CA ALA A 30 -26.46 32.43 17.82
C ALA A 30 -25.65 32.24 16.54
N HIS A 31 -26.16 32.66 15.38
CA HIS A 31 -25.41 32.60 14.12
C HIS A 31 -24.20 33.55 14.12
N LEU A 32 -24.33 34.74 14.73
CA LEU A 32 -23.22 35.67 14.86
C LEU A 32 -22.12 35.10 15.76
N ALA A 33 -22.48 34.45 16.88
CA ALA A 33 -21.54 33.77 17.77
C ALA A 33 -20.80 32.60 17.09
N LEU A 34 -21.45 31.91 16.13
CA LEU A 34 -20.84 30.84 15.36
C LEU A 34 -19.87 31.33 14.27
N LEU A 35 -20.06 32.56 13.78
CA LEU A 35 -19.24 33.17 12.72
C LEU A 35 -18.04 33.95 13.29
N LEU A 36 -18.01 34.22 14.59
CA LEU A 36 -16.85 34.81 15.27
C LEU A 36 -15.75 33.74 15.43
N PRO A 37 -14.53 33.96 14.93
CA PRO A 37 -13.45 33.01 15.08
C PRO A 37 -13.07 32.90 16.57
N ALA A 38 -13.39 31.77 17.19
CA ALA A 38 -12.94 31.47 18.54
C ALA A 38 -11.40 31.43 18.54
N LYS A 39 -10.76 32.43 19.15
CA LYS A 39 -9.33 32.36 19.50
C LYS A 39 -9.17 31.21 20.50
N ARG A 40 -8.81 30.04 19.98
CA ARG A 40 -8.47 28.89 20.80
C ARG A 40 -7.18 29.24 21.55
N ALA A 41 -7.29 29.47 22.85
CA ALA A 41 -6.13 29.57 23.72
C ALA A 41 -5.34 28.26 23.59
N ALA A 42 -4.07 28.36 23.18
CA ALA A 42 -3.17 27.23 23.10
C ALA A 42 -2.98 26.66 24.51
N ALA A 43 -3.27 25.37 24.69
CA ALA A 43 -2.86 24.65 25.88
C ALA A 43 -1.32 24.63 25.95
N PRO A 44 -0.71 24.75 27.15
CA PRO A 44 0.74 24.71 27.28
C PRO A 44 1.24 23.32 26.86
N ALA A 45 2.12 23.30 25.85
CA ALA A 45 2.83 22.10 25.47
C ALA A 45 3.76 21.69 26.61
N SER A 46 3.54 20.51 27.19
CA SER A 46 4.55 19.84 28.01
C SER A 46 5.78 19.60 27.16
N ALA A 47 6.88 20.25 27.53
CA ALA A 47 8.18 20.05 26.93
C ALA A 47 8.68 18.64 27.28
N VAL A 48 8.85 17.80 26.26
CA VAL A 48 9.70 16.61 26.32
C VAL A 48 10.97 16.95 25.55
N PRO A 49 12.18 16.82 26.13
CA PRO A 49 13.41 17.10 25.40
C PRO A 49 13.64 15.99 24.37
N SER A 50 13.51 16.31 23.09
CA SER A 50 14.01 15.47 22.00
C SER A 50 15.45 15.88 21.72
N ALA A 51 16.40 15.08 22.21
CA ALA A 51 17.80 15.21 21.84
C ALA A 51 17.96 14.83 20.36
N LYS A 52 18.05 15.84 19.49
CA LYS A 52 18.52 15.67 18.11
C LYS A 52 20.05 15.51 18.15
N ALA A 53 20.53 14.30 17.88
CA ALA A 53 21.92 14.10 17.50
C ALA A 53 22.13 14.75 16.12
N LEU A 54 22.88 15.87 16.10
CA LEU A 54 23.40 16.46 14.88
C LEU A 54 24.57 15.59 14.40
N ILE A 55 24.37 14.84 13.32
CA ILE A 55 25.49 14.29 12.56
C ILE A 55 26.04 15.43 11.71
N THR A 56 27.11 16.07 12.19
CA THR A 56 27.90 17.01 11.40
C THR A 56 28.73 16.24 10.39
N LEU A 57 28.28 16.19 9.14
CA LEU A 57 29.14 15.79 8.01
C LEU A 57 30.18 16.89 7.80
N GLN A 58 31.39 16.67 8.30
CA GLN A 58 32.57 17.46 7.99
C GLN A 58 32.92 17.25 6.50
N THR A 59 32.53 18.19 5.65
CA THR A 59 33.06 18.29 4.29
C THR A 59 34.47 18.88 4.38
N ARG A 60 35.48 18.04 4.15
CA ARG A 60 36.86 18.51 3.95
C ARG A 60 36.93 19.25 2.62
N ALA A 61 36.99 20.58 2.69
CA ALA A 61 37.26 21.44 1.55
C ALA A 61 38.66 21.11 0.99
N VAL A 62 38.72 20.74 -0.29
CA VAL A 62 39.94 20.70 -1.09
C VAL A 62 40.24 22.14 -1.52
N PRO A 63 41.45 22.69 -1.26
CA PRO A 63 41.80 24.04 -1.66
C PRO A 63 41.92 24.17 -3.19
N PRO A 64 41.58 25.33 -3.78
CA PRO A 64 41.66 25.55 -5.22
C PRO A 64 43.12 25.65 -5.69
N GLN A 65 43.49 24.80 -6.65
CA GLN A 65 44.76 24.89 -7.37
C GLN A 65 44.69 26.06 -8.37
N PRO A 66 45.71 26.94 -8.44
CA PRO A 66 45.71 28.10 -9.33
C PRO A 66 45.90 27.71 -10.80
N ALA A 67 45.18 28.42 -11.67
CA ALA A 67 45.25 28.32 -13.12
C ALA A 67 46.66 28.66 -13.64
N VAL A 68 47.25 27.73 -14.39
CA VAL A 68 48.48 27.98 -15.16
C VAL A 68 48.09 28.34 -16.60
N LYS A 69 48.57 29.51 -17.02
CA LYS A 69 48.43 30.09 -18.35
C LYS A 69 48.98 29.15 -19.43
N ARG A 70 48.24 29.00 -20.53
CA ARG A 70 48.77 28.50 -21.79
C ARG A 70 49.68 29.58 -22.39
N SER A 71 50.88 29.18 -22.78
CA SER A 71 51.69 29.84 -23.80
C SER A 71 52.36 28.77 -24.65
N ASP A 72 52.31 28.97 -25.96
CA ASP A 72 52.85 28.14 -27.02
C ASP A 72 54.37 27.92 -26.92
N GLY A 73 54.88 26.83 -27.50
CA GLY A 73 56.32 26.65 -27.67
C GLY A 73 56.80 25.22 -27.98
N THR A 74 56.99 24.97 -29.26
CA THR A 74 57.68 23.90 -29.99
C THR A 74 58.96 23.29 -29.37
N SER A 75 59.11 21.95 -29.54
CA SER A 75 60.30 21.08 -29.68
C SER A 75 61.49 21.16 -28.69
N THR A 76 61.95 19.99 -28.18
CA THR A 76 63.15 19.25 -28.68
C THR A 76 63.55 18.09 -27.73
N SER A 77 64.00 17.00 -28.37
CA SER A 77 64.72 15.80 -27.91
C SER A 77 65.76 15.95 -26.77
N GLY A 78 66.01 14.86 -26.01
CA GLY A 78 67.35 14.59 -25.49
C GLY A 78 67.51 13.86 -24.14
N PHE A 79 67.68 12.54 -24.22
CA PHE A 79 68.69 11.69 -23.52
C PHE A 79 68.78 11.54 -21.97
N ALA A 80 68.66 10.26 -21.57
CA ALA A 80 69.50 9.46 -20.65
C ALA A 80 69.56 9.67 -19.12
N ALA A 81 68.98 8.66 -18.44
CA ALA A 81 69.61 7.70 -17.51
C ALA A 81 70.55 8.18 -16.38
N LYS A 82 70.18 7.82 -15.13
CA LYS A 82 71.09 7.08 -14.24
C LYS A 82 70.36 6.35 -13.08
N THR A 83 70.85 5.14 -12.86
CA THR A 83 70.51 4.03 -11.95
C THR A 83 70.84 4.26 -10.46
N ALA A 84 70.07 3.63 -9.55
CA ALA A 84 70.49 2.84 -8.36
C ALA A 84 69.28 2.69 -7.39
N ALA A 85 68.62 1.54 -7.25
CA ALA A 85 69.00 0.32 -6.50
C ALA A 85 69.23 0.55 -5.00
N ILE A 86 68.47 -0.15 -4.13
CA ILE A 86 68.87 -0.95 -2.94
C ILE A 86 67.64 -1.26 -2.05
N LEU A 87 67.25 -2.53 -2.01
CA LEU A 87 66.82 -3.33 -0.83
C LEU A 87 67.94 -4.39 -0.65
N PRO A 88 68.15 -5.15 0.46
CA PRO A 88 67.21 -5.64 1.51
C PRO A 88 67.81 -5.54 2.95
N SER A 89 67.21 -5.94 4.08
CA SER A 89 66.95 -7.27 4.67
C SER A 89 66.53 -7.05 6.15
N SER A 90 65.42 -7.59 6.65
CA SER A 90 65.25 -8.86 7.41
C SER A 90 65.41 -8.78 8.95
N THR A 91 64.66 -9.65 9.64
CA THR A 91 64.68 -10.07 11.07
C THR A 91 63.62 -9.36 11.93
N GLN A 92 62.62 -10.02 12.57
CA GLN A 92 62.71 -11.23 13.41
C GLN A 92 61.31 -11.88 13.69
N ARG A 93 61.33 -13.19 13.97
CA ARG A 93 60.29 -14.06 14.57
C ARG A 93 61.05 -15.15 15.41
N PRO A 94 60.43 -16.15 16.07
CA PRO A 94 59.44 -16.32 17.18
C PRO A 94 60.21 -16.73 18.48
N PRO A 95 59.79 -17.57 19.49
CA PRO A 95 58.57 -18.40 19.71
C PRO A 95 58.05 -18.55 21.17
N ALA A 96 56.84 -19.11 21.33
CA ALA A 96 56.56 -20.27 22.19
C ALA A 96 55.06 -20.65 22.21
N GLU A 97 54.83 -21.95 22.23
CA GLU A 97 53.60 -22.77 22.27
C GLU A 97 53.80 -23.75 23.48
N PRO A 98 53.08 -24.88 23.71
CA PRO A 98 51.66 -25.22 24.02
C PRO A 98 51.45 -25.88 25.43
N GLU A 99 50.24 -26.46 25.64
CA GLU A 99 49.86 -27.63 26.51
C GLU A 99 49.18 -27.33 27.88
N PRO A 100 48.52 -28.31 28.57
CA PRO A 100 47.17 -28.86 28.30
C PRO A 100 46.36 -29.07 29.61
N GLY A 101 45.18 -29.71 29.56
CA GLY A 101 44.75 -30.56 30.70
C GLY A 101 43.28 -30.61 31.12
N SER A 102 42.72 -31.81 30.91
CA SER A 102 41.83 -32.56 31.81
C SER A 102 40.33 -32.26 31.93
N ALA A 103 39.59 -33.29 31.49
CA ALA A 103 38.22 -33.63 31.81
C ALA A 103 37.94 -33.85 33.31
N LYS A 104 36.69 -33.61 33.72
CA LYS A 104 35.97 -34.36 34.78
C LYS A 104 34.45 -34.20 34.62
N SER A 105 33.75 -35.30 34.91
CA SER A 105 32.35 -35.59 34.59
C SER A 105 31.37 -35.27 35.73
N LYS A 106 30.17 -34.73 35.37
CA LYS A 106 28.78 -34.84 35.94
C LYS A 106 28.53 -34.60 37.47
N PRO A 107 27.28 -34.33 37.96
CA PRO A 107 25.96 -34.58 37.35
C PRO A 107 24.84 -33.50 37.47
N SER A 108 23.86 -33.62 36.55
CA SER A 108 22.40 -33.55 36.74
C SER A 108 21.73 -32.35 37.42
N ILE A 109 21.07 -31.49 36.62
CA ILE A 109 19.69 -31.04 36.89
C ILE A 109 18.90 -31.05 35.57
N ALA A 110 17.72 -31.68 35.60
CA ALA A 110 16.75 -31.71 34.54
C ALA A 110 16.03 -30.36 34.39
N ALA A 111 15.90 -29.88 33.16
CA ALA A 111 14.89 -28.91 32.77
C ALA A 111 14.37 -29.30 31.37
N ALA A 112 13.04 -29.33 31.28
CA ALA A 112 12.24 -29.76 30.14
C ALA A 112 12.49 -28.91 28.86
N PRO A 113 12.10 -29.40 27.68
CA PRO A 113 12.56 -28.88 26.41
C PRO A 113 12.01 -27.46 26.17
N ALA A 114 12.93 -26.52 25.94
CA ALA A 114 12.60 -25.28 25.27
C ALA A 114 12.16 -25.63 23.85
N GLU A 115 10.84 -25.52 23.67
CA GLU A 115 10.11 -25.39 22.42
C GLU A 115 10.99 -24.80 21.31
N LEU A 116 11.17 -25.58 20.24
CA LEU A 116 11.71 -25.11 18.98
C LEU A 116 10.80 -23.97 18.50
N ALA A 117 11.18 -22.74 18.79
CA ALA A 117 10.74 -21.59 18.02
C ALA A 117 11.35 -21.76 16.62
N ASP A 118 10.61 -22.46 15.77
CA ASP A 118 10.83 -22.49 14.32
C ASP A 118 10.72 -21.05 13.86
N SER A 119 11.87 -20.39 13.75
CA SER A 119 11.97 -19.08 13.15
C SER A 119 11.82 -19.30 11.66
N THR A 120 10.57 -19.42 11.20
CA THR A 120 10.21 -19.45 9.79
C THR A 120 10.73 -18.15 9.19
N ALA A 121 11.94 -18.20 8.62
CA ALA A 121 12.47 -17.11 7.83
C ALA A 121 11.41 -16.79 6.77
N LEU A 122 10.86 -15.58 6.87
CA LEU A 122 9.76 -15.13 6.05
C LEU A 122 10.21 -15.18 4.59
N ALA A 123 9.76 -16.19 3.85
CA ALA A 123 10.18 -16.38 2.48
C ALA A 123 9.63 -15.23 1.64
N ALA A 124 10.48 -14.65 0.80
CA ALA A 124 10.03 -13.75 -0.25
C ALA A 124 9.04 -14.51 -1.15
N ALA A 125 8.02 -13.81 -1.66
CA ALA A 125 7.09 -14.40 -2.62
C ALA A 125 7.85 -15.06 -3.78
N ALA A 126 7.39 -16.23 -4.24
CA ALA A 126 8.01 -16.93 -5.37
C ALA A 126 7.98 -16.04 -6.63
N PRO A 127 8.97 -16.12 -7.54
CA PRO A 127 8.94 -15.35 -8.77
C PRO A 127 7.73 -15.76 -9.64
N ALA A 128 7.02 -14.80 -10.22
CA ALA A 128 5.95 -15.11 -11.16
C ALA A 128 6.53 -15.59 -12.51
N ARG A 129 5.95 -16.63 -13.09
CA ARG A 129 6.36 -17.11 -14.42
C ARG A 129 5.72 -16.25 -15.51
N PRO A 130 6.41 -15.98 -16.64
CA PRO A 130 5.80 -15.32 -17.78
C PRO A 130 4.49 -16.01 -18.18
N GLY A 131 3.40 -15.24 -18.27
CA GLY A 131 2.07 -15.76 -18.60
C GLY A 131 1.23 -16.23 -17.41
N SER A 132 1.69 -16.07 -16.16
CA SER A 132 0.90 -16.44 -14.97
C SER A 132 -0.16 -15.41 -14.58
N ALA A 133 -0.12 -14.21 -15.15
CA ALA A 133 -1.17 -13.21 -14.93
C ALA A 133 -2.50 -13.65 -15.58
N PRO A 134 -3.66 -13.26 -15.01
CA PRO A 134 -4.95 -13.62 -15.59
C PRO A 134 -5.12 -13.04 -17.01
N PRO A 135 -5.95 -13.66 -17.86
CA PRO A 135 -6.26 -13.12 -19.17
C PRO A 135 -6.90 -11.73 -19.07
N SER A 136 -6.68 -10.89 -20.08
CA SER A 136 -7.35 -9.59 -20.21
C SER A 136 -8.86 -9.75 -20.07
N GLY A 137 -9.49 -8.86 -19.32
CA GLY A 137 -10.90 -8.99 -18.99
C GLY A 137 -11.48 -7.81 -18.22
N GLU A 138 -12.80 -7.82 -18.09
CA GLU A 138 -13.58 -6.88 -17.31
C GLU A 138 -14.40 -7.66 -16.28
N TRP A 139 -14.36 -7.22 -15.03
CA TRP A 139 -15.06 -7.88 -13.92
C TRP A 139 -15.85 -6.87 -13.09
N HIS A 140 -17.10 -7.21 -12.83
CA HIS A 140 -18.00 -6.42 -12.01
C HIS A 140 -18.08 -6.98 -10.60
N TYR A 141 -18.07 -6.09 -9.62
CA TYR A 141 -18.14 -6.44 -8.21
C TYR A 141 -19.26 -5.67 -7.51
N LEU A 142 -19.95 -6.35 -6.60
CA LEU A 142 -20.75 -5.69 -5.57
C LEU A 142 -19.80 -5.07 -4.54
N LEU A 143 -19.95 -3.77 -4.32
CA LEU A 143 -19.20 -3.03 -3.30
C LEU A 143 -20.08 -2.79 -2.08
N ARG A 144 -19.60 -3.16 -0.90
CA ARG A 144 -20.24 -2.84 0.38
C ARG A 144 -19.31 -2.05 1.28
N SER A 145 -19.84 -1.04 1.98
CA SER A 145 -19.12 -0.27 3.00
C SER A 145 -20.09 0.15 4.11
N GLY A 146 -20.01 -0.56 5.25
CA GLY A 146 -21.09 -0.53 6.24
C GLY A 146 -22.37 -1.11 5.65
N GLU A 147 -23.50 -0.43 5.88
CA GLU A 147 -24.81 -0.78 5.30
C GLU A 147 -24.99 -0.31 3.85
N ARG A 148 -24.02 0.47 3.33
CA ARG A 148 -24.12 1.07 2.00
C ARG A 148 -23.65 0.10 0.93
N GLU A 149 -24.41 0.06 -0.16
CA GLU A 149 -24.09 -0.75 -1.32
C GLU A 149 -23.71 0.09 -2.55
N GLY A 150 -23.05 -0.57 -3.48
CA GLY A 150 -22.51 0.04 -4.67
C GLY A 150 -21.94 -0.99 -5.61
N GLN A 151 -21.21 -0.52 -6.62
CA GLN A 151 -20.62 -1.34 -7.64
C GLN A 151 -19.17 -0.94 -7.89
N ALA A 152 -18.37 -1.91 -8.28
CA ALA A 152 -17.03 -1.67 -8.79
C ALA A 152 -16.83 -2.41 -10.11
N LYS A 153 -15.99 -1.85 -10.96
CA LYS A 153 -15.57 -2.44 -12.22
C LYS A 153 -14.04 -2.48 -12.26
N LEU A 154 -13.49 -3.67 -12.40
CA LEU A 154 -12.07 -3.91 -12.61
C LEU A 154 -11.85 -4.21 -14.09
N VAL A 155 -11.01 -3.44 -14.76
CA VAL A 155 -10.62 -3.66 -16.16
C VAL A 155 -9.14 -3.94 -16.19
N TRP A 156 -8.78 -5.10 -16.74
CA TRP A 156 -7.41 -5.55 -16.92
C TRP A 156 -7.13 -5.78 -18.40
N HIS A 157 -6.02 -5.21 -18.87
CA HIS A 157 -5.49 -5.48 -20.20
C HIS A 157 -4.01 -5.80 -20.07
N SER A 158 -3.59 -6.91 -20.65
CA SER A 158 -2.18 -7.25 -20.83
C SER A 158 -1.91 -7.58 -22.31
N GLU A 159 -0.86 -6.96 -22.85
CA GLU A 159 -0.47 -7.14 -24.24
C GLU A 159 1.01 -6.77 -24.40
N ALA A 160 1.75 -7.55 -25.21
CA ALA A 160 3.15 -7.30 -25.54
C ALA A 160 4.05 -6.99 -24.31
N GLY A 161 3.85 -7.73 -23.21
CA GLY A 161 4.63 -7.56 -21.97
C GLY A 161 4.33 -6.28 -21.18
N ARG A 162 3.25 -5.57 -21.53
CA ARG A 162 2.74 -4.40 -20.79
C ARG A 162 1.37 -4.68 -20.23
N TYR A 163 0.99 -3.93 -19.21
CA TYR A 163 -0.34 -4.00 -18.63
C TYR A 163 -0.95 -2.63 -18.32
N ALA A 164 -2.28 -2.62 -18.30
CA ALA A 164 -3.09 -1.55 -17.74
C ALA A 164 -4.19 -2.17 -16.87
N LEU A 165 -4.32 -1.67 -15.64
CA LEU A 165 -5.30 -2.11 -14.64
C LEU A 165 -6.07 -0.91 -14.12
N ARG A 166 -7.39 -0.95 -14.18
CA ARG A 166 -8.28 0.13 -13.75
C ARG A 166 -9.34 -0.39 -12.81
N LEU A 167 -9.57 0.34 -11.71
CA LEU A 167 -10.67 0.11 -10.80
C LEU A 167 -11.56 1.36 -10.72
N GLU A 168 -12.78 1.24 -11.22
CA GLU A 168 -13.84 2.24 -11.08
C GLU A 168 -14.81 1.78 -9.98
N ARG A 169 -15.28 2.72 -9.16
CA ARG A 169 -16.15 2.41 -8.01
C ARG A 169 -17.22 3.46 -7.84
N GLN A 170 -18.38 3.02 -7.39
CA GLN A 170 -19.51 3.86 -7.06
C GLN A 170 -20.18 3.30 -5.81
N LEU A 171 -20.52 4.16 -4.87
CA LEU A 171 -21.24 3.79 -3.64
C LEU A 171 -22.49 4.66 -3.55
N GLU A 172 -23.67 4.05 -3.42
CA GLU A 172 -24.97 4.75 -3.39
C GLU A 172 -25.13 5.78 -4.52
N GLY A 173 -24.81 5.37 -5.75
CA GLY A 173 -24.89 6.26 -6.90
C GLY A 173 -23.73 7.28 -7.02
N ARG A 174 -22.86 7.44 -6.02
CA ARG A 174 -21.77 8.42 -6.03
C ARG A 174 -20.45 7.78 -6.46
N ALA A 175 -19.87 8.30 -7.55
CA ALA A 175 -18.55 7.85 -8.01
C ALA A 175 -17.46 8.15 -6.97
N LEU A 176 -16.73 7.11 -6.59
CA LEU A 176 -15.51 7.20 -5.78
C LEU A 176 -14.30 7.48 -6.68
N PRO A 177 -13.15 7.88 -6.13
CA PRO A 177 -11.93 8.01 -6.92
C PRO A 177 -11.57 6.67 -7.59
N SER A 178 -11.34 6.71 -8.90
CA SER A 178 -10.84 5.58 -9.66
C SER A 178 -9.35 5.41 -9.43
N TRP A 179 -8.89 4.16 -9.53
CA TRP A 179 -7.48 3.80 -9.41
C TRP A 179 -7.01 3.23 -10.75
N HIS A 180 -5.80 3.60 -11.15
CA HIS A 180 -5.15 3.06 -12.34
C HIS A 180 -3.74 2.62 -11.99
N SER A 181 -3.35 1.44 -12.41
CA SER A 181 -1.98 0.94 -12.39
C SER A 181 -1.58 0.58 -13.81
N GLN A 182 -0.37 0.93 -14.20
CA GLN A 182 0.19 0.57 -15.50
C GLN A 182 1.67 0.23 -15.33
N GLY A 183 2.15 -0.69 -16.16
CA GLY A 183 3.54 -1.12 -16.11
C GLY A 183 3.85 -2.24 -17.09
N THR A 184 4.84 -3.05 -16.73
CA THR A 184 5.31 -4.19 -17.51
C THR A 184 5.06 -5.51 -16.78
N LEU A 185 5.20 -6.60 -17.51
CA LEU A 185 5.26 -7.95 -16.96
C LEU A 185 6.71 -8.43 -17.03
N ASP A 186 7.28 -8.80 -15.89
CA ASP A 186 8.66 -9.32 -15.77
C ASP A 186 8.68 -10.71 -15.09
N GLY A 187 9.88 -11.21 -14.78
CA GLY A 187 10.05 -12.51 -14.11
C GLY A 187 9.60 -12.55 -12.64
N LEU A 188 9.14 -11.43 -12.09
CA LEU A 188 8.50 -11.36 -10.78
C LEU A 188 6.98 -11.14 -10.91
N GLY A 189 6.47 -10.87 -12.10
CA GLY A 189 5.04 -10.70 -12.38
C GLY A 189 4.73 -9.28 -12.85
N LEU A 190 3.78 -8.64 -12.21
CA LEU A 190 3.46 -7.25 -12.46
C LEU A 190 4.58 -6.36 -11.90
N ALA A 191 5.14 -5.53 -12.77
CA ALA A 191 6.10 -4.49 -12.42
C ALA A 191 5.47 -3.12 -12.69
N PRO A 192 4.83 -2.49 -11.70
CA PRO A 192 4.23 -1.18 -11.87
C PRO A 192 5.26 -0.14 -12.26
N GLN A 193 4.87 0.77 -13.16
CA GLN A 193 5.62 1.96 -13.55
C GLN A 193 4.93 3.23 -13.04
N ARG A 194 3.58 3.22 -13.03
CA ARG A 194 2.79 4.34 -12.52
C ARG A 194 1.47 3.87 -11.93
N PHE A 195 1.16 4.38 -10.74
CA PHE A 195 -0.15 4.30 -10.13
C PHE A 195 -0.77 5.70 -10.06
N THR A 196 -2.06 5.83 -10.37
CA THR A 196 -2.79 7.09 -10.23
C THR A 196 -4.13 6.89 -9.54
N GLN A 197 -4.50 7.85 -8.70
CA GLN A 197 -5.86 8.02 -8.21
C GLN A 197 -6.49 9.22 -8.92
N GLN A 198 -7.60 8.99 -9.60
CA GLN A 198 -8.31 10.04 -10.34
C GLN A 198 -9.70 10.30 -9.77
N ARG A 199 -10.17 11.55 -9.86
CA ARG A 199 -11.54 11.93 -9.47
C ARG A 199 -12.10 12.91 -10.48
N ARG A 200 -13.21 12.53 -11.13
CA ARG A 200 -13.87 13.29 -12.21
C ARG A 200 -12.90 13.62 -13.35
N GLY A 201 -12.18 12.59 -13.84
CA GLY A 201 -11.22 12.71 -14.95
C GLY A 201 -9.92 13.48 -14.64
N ARG A 202 -9.71 13.91 -13.38
CA ARG A 202 -8.48 14.61 -12.97
C ARG A 202 -7.66 13.74 -12.04
N GLU A 203 -6.37 13.64 -12.30
CA GLU A 203 -5.39 13.03 -11.39
C GLU A 203 -5.35 13.82 -10.07
N ARG A 204 -5.38 13.09 -8.94
CA ARG A 204 -5.32 13.64 -7.58
C ARG A 204 -4.07 13.23 -6.84
N ALA A 205 -3.59 12.03 -7.10
CA ALA A 205 -2.34 11.54 -6.56
C ALA A 205 -1.74 10.50 -7.50
N ALA A 206 -0.43 10.37 -7.49
CA ALA A 206 0.31 9.37 -8.25
C ALA A 206 1.51 8.83 -7.47
N ILE A 207 1.90 7.61 -7.82
CA ILE A 207 3.17 6.98 -7.45
C ILE A 207 3.88 6.65 -8.77
N ASN A 208 5.13 7.06 -8.91
CA ASN A 208 5.97 6.66 -10.04
C ASN A 208 7.06 5.71 -9.54
N PHE A 209 7.19 4.60 -10.24
CA PHE A 209 8.14 3.53 -9.99
C PHE A 209 9.25 3.68 -11.03
N ARG A 210 10.34 4.34 -10.64
CA ARG A 210 11.46 4.68 -11.51
C ARG A 210 12.49 3.55 -11.43
N ALA A 211 12.27 2.50 -12.21
CA ALA A 211 13.10 1.29 -12.18
C ALA A 211 14.57 1.56 -12.56
N ASP A 212 14.79 2.50 -13.48
CA ASP A 212 16.10 2.99 -13.91
C ASP A 212 16.86 3.73 -12.79
N GLU A 213 16.14 4.48 -11.95
CA GLU A 213 16.71 5.19 -10.79
C GLU A 213 16.70 4.34 -9.51
N GLY A 214 15.96 3.22 -9.48
CA GLY A 214 15.73 2.44 -8.27
C GLY A 214 14.90 3.17 -7.21
N LEU A 215 13.97 4.04 -7.61
CA LEU A 215 13.24 4.93 -6.71
C LEU A 215 11.71 4.92 -6.89
N LEU A 216 11.00 5.07 -5.78
CA LEU A 216 9.61 5.47 -5.71
C LEU A 216 9.53 6.98 -5.46
N SER A 217 8.65 7.64 -6.22
CA SER A 217 8.31 9.06 -6.00
C SER A 217 6.79 9.23 -5.96
N PHE A 218 6.33 10.24 -5.21
CA PHE A 218 4.91 10.44 -4.92
C PHE A 218 4.52 11.86 -5.31
N SER A 219 3.32 12.04 -5.86
CA SER A 219 2.82 13.39 -6.15
C SER A 219 2.22 14.09 -4.93
N ALA A 220 1.93 13.33 -3.87
CA ALA A 220 1.27 13.81 -2.65
C ALA A 220 2.24 13.88 -1.44
N SER A 221 3.54 13.67 -1.66
CA SER A 221 4.60 13.72 -0.66
C SER A 221 5.94 13.97 -1.35
N GLU A 222 6.87 14.67 -0.70
CA GLU A 222 8.26 14.84 -1.17
C GLU A 222 9.14 13.61 -0.89
N ALA A 223 8.58 12.56 -0.27
CA ALA A 223 9.30 11.33 0.03
C ALA A 223 9.86 10.70 -1.25
N LEU A 224 11.11 10.24 -1.15
CA LEU A 224 11.74 9.34 -2.11
C LEU A 224 12.13 8.07 -1.35
N LEU A 225 11.62 6.94 -1.81
CA LEU A 225 11.89 5.64 -1.19
C LEU A 225 12.64 4.75 -2.17
N PRO A 226 13.53 3.85 -1.70
CA PRO A 226 14.08 2.80 -2.55
C PRO A 226 12.97 1.96 -3.19
N LEU A 227 13.11 1.66 -4.48
CA LEU A 227 12.25 0.73 -5.20
C LEU A 227 12.84 -0.67 -5.08
N GLU A 228 12.25 -1.48 -4.20
CA GLU A 228 12.63 -2.90 -4.09
C GLU A 228 11.97 -3.73 -5.21
N PRO A 229 12.65 -4.75 -5.74
CA PRO A 229 12.07 -5.64 -6.75
C PRO A 229 10.73 -6.23 -6.29
N GLY A 230 9.76 -6.29 -7.20
CA GLY A 230 8.41 -6.80 -6.91
C GLY A 230 7.52 -5.87 -6.09
N THR A 231 7.94 -4.63 -5.79
CA THR A 231 7.07 -3.64 -5.11
C THR A 231 5.83 -3.34 -5.94
N GLN A 232 4.67 -3.41 -5.28
CA GLN A 232 3.36 -3.20 -5.88
C GLN A 232 2.75 -1.85 -5.48
N ASP A 233 1.74 -1.39 -6.22
CA ASP A 233 0.88 -0.29 -5.81
C ASP A 233 -0.42 -0.79 -5.15
N ARG A 234 -1.33 0.12 -4.81
CA ARG A 234 -2.59 -0.16 -4.09
C ARG A 234 -3.61 -1.01 -4.87
N LEU A 235 -3.40 -1.20 -6.17
CA LEU A 235 -4.27 -1.95 -7.07
C LEU A 235 -3.55 -3.15 -7.71
N SER A 236 -2.31 -2.99 -8.17
CA SER A 236 -1.56 -4.07 -8.86
C SER A 236 -1.37 -5.30 -7.99
N TRP A 237 -1.27 -5.14 -6.67
CA TRP A 237 -1.08 -6.26 -5.74
C TRP A 237 -2.17 -7.34 -5.85
N TRP A 238 -3.37 -7.00 -6.34
CA TRP A 238 -4.49 -7.93 -6.42
C TRP A 238 -4.22 -9.01 -7.46
N LEU A 239 -3.83 -8.58 -8.66
CA LEU A 239 -3.51 -9.48 -9.76
C LEU A 239 -2.07 -10.00 -9.67
N GLN A 240 -1.20 -9.30 -8.94
CA GLN A 240 0.10 -9.85 -8.57
C GLN A 240 -0.07 -11.12 -7.73
N LEU A 241 -0.97 -11.13 -6.73
CA LEU A 241 -1.23 -12.35 -5.96
C LEU A 241 -1.79 -13.47 -6.84
N SER A 242 -2.69 -13.16 -7.79
CA SER A 242 -3.13 -14.14 -8.79
C SER A 242 -1.95 -14.72 -9.56
N ALA A 243 -1.08 -13.85 -10.10
CA ALA A 243 0.07 -14.25 -10.89
C ALA A 243 1.11 -15.06 -10.11
N LEU A 244 1.31 -14.73 -8.84
CA LEU A 244 2.21 -15.44 -7.94
C LEU A 244 1.69 -16.85 -7.63
N VAL A 245 0.41 -16.95 -7.26
CA VAL A 245 -0.20 -18.25 -6.93
C VAL A 245 -0.28 -19.14 -8.17
N GLU A 246 -0.64 -18.60 -9.33
CA GLU A 246 -0.65 -19.33 -10.59
C GLU A 246 0.75 -19.83 -10.99
N ALA A 247 1.79 -19.08 -10.67
CA ALA A 247 3.16 -19.44 -10.99
C ALA A 247 3.73 -20.57 -10.12
N ASP A 248 3.28 -20.73 -8.88
CA ASP A 248 3.71 -21.83 -8.00
C ASP A 248 2.64 -22.23 -6.98
N PRO A 249 1.55 -22.90 -7.39
CA PRO A 249 0.47 -23.26 -6.48
C PRO A 249 0.93 -24.13 -5.29
N ALA A 250 2.02 -24.89 -5.46
CA ALA A 250 2.57 -25.75 -4.42
C ALA A 250 3.24 -24.96 -3.28
N PHE A 251 3.68 -23.73 -3.53
CA PHE A 251 4.19 -22.84 -2.48
C PHE A 251 3.07 -22.23 -1.63
N TYR A 252 1.90 -21.99 -2.22
CA TYR A 252 0.77 -21.32 -1.60
C TYR A 252 -0.23 -22.31 -0.96
N THR A 253 0.28 -23.12 -0.04
CA THR A 253 -0.51 -24.06 0.77
C THR A 253 -0.84 -23.47 2.15
N ALA A 254 -1.87 -24.00 2.82
CA ALA A 254 -2.30 -23.54 4.13
C ALA A 254 -1.15 -23.44 5.16
N GLY A 255 -1.16 -22.41 6.00
CA GLY A 255 -0.16 -22.12 7.03
C GLY A 255 1.12 -21.46 6.52
N ARG A 256 1.29 -21.30 5.20
CA ARG A 256 2.44 -20.60 4.62
C ARG A 256 2.25 -19.09 4.74
N SER A 257 3.35 -18.39 4.98
CA SER A 257 3.38 -16.92 4.98
C SER A 257 4.44 -16.39 4.02
N PHE A 258 4.17 -15.24 3.41
CA PHE A 258 5.06 -14.57 2.48
C PHE A 258 4.88 -13.06 2.55
N SER A 259 5.88 -12.32 2.08
CA SER A 259 5.85 -10.85 2.04
C SER A 259 5.62 -10.30 0.65
N LEU A 260 4.86 -9.20 0.57
CA LEU A 260 4.69 -8.40 -0.62
C LEU A 260 4.82 -6.93 -0.26
N ARG A 261 5.77 -6.21 -0.85
CA ARG A 261 5.94 -4.78 -0.58
C ARG A 261 4.90 -3.96 -1.34
N VAL A 262 4.17 -3.10 -0.64
CA VAL A 262 3.09 -2.28 -1.23
C VAL A 262 3.30 -0.80 -0.93
N ALA A 263 3.43 0.00 -1.99
CA ALA A 263 3.50 1.45 -1.93
C ALA A 263 2.10 2.08 -1.82
N ALA A 264 1.98 3.09 -0.95
CA ALA A 264 0.77 3.87 -0.74
C ALA A 264 0.99 5.36 -1.06
N LEU A 265 -0.09 6.03 -1.45
CA LEU A 265 -0.08 7.38 -2.00
C LEU A 265 0.59 8.47 -1.14
N ARG A 266 0.74 8.24 0.17
CA ARG A 266 1.25 9.26 1.13
C ARG A 266 2.73 9.08 1.47
N GLY A 267 3.52 8.57 0.52
CA GLY A 267 4.97 8.43 0.70
C GLY A 267 5.36 7.31 1.66
N THR A 268 4.62 6.20 1.65
CA THR A 268 4.95 5.02 2.43
C THR A 268 4.99 3.78 1.53
N ALA A 269 5.91 2.87 1.83
CA ALA A 269 5.94 1.52 1.26
C ALA A 269 6.16 0.55 2.41
N LEU A 270 5.29 -0.44 2.55
CA LEU A 270 5.29 -1.37 3.68
C LEU A 270 5.26 -2.80 3.17
N ASP A 271 5.95 -3.68 3.88
CA ASP A 271 5.92 -5.12 3.61
C ASP A 271 4.66 -5.72 4.21
N TRP A 272 3.79 -6.19 3.32
CA TRP A 272 2.56 -6.86 3.70
C TRP A 272 2.83 -8.35 3.85
N GLN A 273 2.67 -8.84 5.07
CA GLN A 273 2.81 -10.26 5.37
C GLN A 273 1.46 -10.93 5.19
N PHE A 274 1.36 -11.75 4.15
CA PHE A 274 0.19 -12.57 3.87
C PHE A 274 0.40 -13.97 4.42
N GLU A 275 -0.67 -14.51 4.99
CA GLU A 275 -0.81 -15.91 5.37
C GLU A 275 -1.80 -16.57 4.42
N VAL A 276 -1.46 -17.78 3.99
CA VAL A 276 -2.34 -18.64 3.22
C VAL A 276 -3.18 -19.46 4.19
N LEU A 277 -4.50 -19.27 4.18
CA LEU A 277 -5.42 -20.03 5.02
C LEU A 277 -5.84 -21.35 4.37
N GLY A 278 -5.64 -21.49 3.06
CA GLY A 278 -5.96 -22.69 2.29
C GLY A 278 -7.23 -22.55 1.45
N LEU A 279 -7.62 -23.66 0.81
CA LEU A 279 -8.85 -23.71 0.01
C LEU A 279 -10.07 -23.81 0.93
N VAL A 280 -11.00 -22.86 0.77
CA VAL A 280 -12.25 -22.81 1.53
C VAL A 280 -13.45 -22.76 0.59
N PRO A 281 -14.58 -23.41 0.92
CA PRO A 281 -15.81 -23.23 0.16
C PRO A 281 -16.31 -21.78 0.30
N LEU A 282 -16.53 -21.11 -0.83
CA LEU A 282 -17.07 -19.76 -0.89
C LEU A 282 -18.42 -19.77 -1.62
N ALA A 283 -19.50 -19.56 -0.87
CA ALA A 283 -20.84 -19.44 -1.42
C ALA A 283 -20.96 -18.24 -2.36
N GLN A 284 -21.61 -18.47 -3.51
CA GLN A 284 -21.92 -17.48 -4.53
C GLN A 284 -23.39 -17.06 -4.44
N ASP A 285 -23.74 -15.95 -5.11
CA ASP A 285 -25.09 -15.39 -5.06
C ASP A 285 -26.12 -16.26 -5.80
N ASP A 286 -25.68 -17.12 -6.73
CA ASP A 286 -26.50 -18.09 -7.46
C ASP A 286 -26.77 -19.40 -6.69
N GLY A 287 -26.30 -19.48 -5.44
CA GLY A 287 -26.40 -20.67 -4.58
C GLY A 287 -25.32 -21.73 -4.86
N SER A 288 -24.46 -21.53 -5.86
CA SER A 288 -23.29 -22.39 -6.06
C SER A 288 -22.21 -22.12 -5.00
N SER A 289 -21.22 -23.01 -4.94
CA SER A 289 -20.04 -22.85 -4.09
C SER A 289 -18.79 -23.14 -4.91
N VAL A 290 -17.76 -22.33 -4.73
CA VAL A 290 -16.46 -22.48 -5.38
C VAL A 290 -15.38 -22.68 -4.32
N GLN A 291 -14.41 -23.54 -4.59
CA GLN A 291 -13.26 -23.72 -3.71
C GLN A 291 -12.25 -22.60 -3.95
N ALA A 292 -12.24 -21.59 -3.07
CA ALA A 292 -11.38 -20.43 -3.21
C ALA A 292 -10.18 -20.50 -2.25
N LEU A 293 -8.99 -20.14 -2.73
CA LEU A 293 -7.82 -19.97 -1.89
C LEU A 293 -7.98 -18.68 -1.09
N GLN A 294 -8.02 -18.78 0.24
CA GLN A 294 -8.13 -17.63 1.12
C GLN A 294 -6.73 -17.19 1.59
N LEU A 295 -6.45 -15.90 1.43
CA LEU A 295 -5.25 -15.21 1.90
C LEU A 295 -5.66 -14.15 2.91
N ARG A 296 -4.85 -13.98 3.97
CA ARG A 296 -5.07 -12.99 5.02
C ARG A 296 -3.82 -12.17 5.28
N ARG A 297 -3.96 -10.86 5.45
CA ARG A 297 -2.93 -9.98 6.00
C ARG A 297 -3.47 -9.35 7.28
N ALA A 298 -2.79 -9.63 8.40
CA ALA A 298 -3.14 -9.08 9.70
C ALA A 298 -3.03 -7.53 9.73
N PRO A 299 -3.73 -6.87 10.67
CA PRO A 299 -3.54 -5.45 10.97
C PRO A 299 -2.05 -5.08 11.17
N LEU A 300 -1.57 -4.01 10.52
CA LEU A 300 -0.20 -3.51 10.71
C LEU A 300 -0.08 -2.47 11.84
N GLY A 301 -1.19 -2.14 12.50
CA GLY A 301 -1.26 -1.13 13.54
C GLY A 301 -2.68 -0.59 13.73
N PRO A 302 -2.89 0.41 14.61
CA PRO A 302 -4.23 0.88 15.01
C PRO A 302 -5.05 1.51 13.88
N HIS A 303 -4.41 1.89 12.77
CA HIS A 303 -5.07 2.51 11.61
C HIS A 303 -5.02 1.64 10.35
N SER A 304 -4.57 0.39 10.47
CA SER A 304 -4.59 -0.60 9.41
C SER A 304 -5.34 -1.80 9.94
N GLY A 305 -6.55 -2.07 9.49
CA GLY A 305 -7.19 -3.34 9.82
C GLY A 305 -6.79 -4.47 8.88
N GLU A 306 -7.49 -5.59 9.03
CA GLU A 306 -7.23 -6.84 8.34
C GLU A 306 -7.59 -6.74 6.84
N VAL A 307 -6.85 -7.46 6.00
CA VAL A 307 -7.21 -7.68 4.61
C VAL A 307 -7.38 -9.16 4.36
N GLN A 308 -8.50 -9.56 3.77
CA GLN A 308 -8.75 -10.93 3.33
C GLN A 308 -9.08 -10.95 1.85
N LEU A 309 -8.52 -11.92 1.13
CA LEU A 309 -8.68 -12.10 -0.30
C LEU A 309 -9.01 -13.57 -0.59
N TRP A 310 -9.99 -13.80 -1.47
CA TRP A 310 -10.35 -15.14 -1.93
C TRP A 310 -10.09 -15.22 -3.43
N LEU A 311 -9.27 -16.18 -3.85
CA LEU A 311 -8.86 -16.39 -5.23
C LEU A 311 -9.44 -17.70 -5.76
N ASP A 312 -9.96 -17.70 -6.99
CA ASP A 312 -10.52 -18.89 -7.63
C ASP A 312 -9.48 -19.63 -8.48
N PRO A 313 -8.99 -20.81 -8.07
CA PRO A 313 -8.05 -21.58 -8.88
C PRO A 313 -8.60 -21.94 -10.26
N ALA A 314 -9.93 -22.08 -10.42
CA ALA A 314 -10.55 -22.40 -11.71
C ALA A 314 -10.57 -21.21 -12.68
N ARG A 315 -10.26 -19.99 -12.21
CA ARG A 315 -10.24 -18.74 -13.00
C ARG A 315 -8.89 -18.03 -12.91
N HIS A 316 -7.79 -18.77 -13.02
CA HIS A 316 -6.43 -18.21 -12.94
C HIS A 316 -6.19 -17.41 -11.65
N HIS A 317 -6.71 -17.92 -10.53
CA HIS A 317 -6.65 -17.27 -9.22
C HIS A 317 -7.22 -15.85 -9.23
N LEU A 318 -8.25 -15.58 -10.03
CA LEU A 318 -8.94 -14.28 -10.06
C LEU A 318 -9.53 -13.95 -8.67
N PRO A 319 -9.41 -12.71 -8.19
CA PRO A 319 -10.06 -12.27 -6.96
C PRO A 319 -11.59 -12.36 -7.03
N LEU A 320 -12.18 -13.29 -6.28
CA LEU A 320 -13.64 -13.42 -6.12
C LEU A 320 -14.18 -12.50 -5.03
N ARG A 321 -13.43 -12.36 -3.95
CA ARG A 321 -13.82 -11.53 -2.82
C ARG A 321 -12.60 -10.85 -2.25
N LEU A 322 -12.77 -9.59 -1.85
CA LEU A 322 -11.76 -8.82 -1.15
C LEU A 322 -12.43 -8.08 0.00
N ASN A 323 -11.89 -8.22 1.20
CA ASN A 323 -12.39 -7.56 2.40
C ASN A 323 -11.28 -6.71 3.01
N PHE A 324 -11.55 -5.43 3.20
CA PHE A 324 -10.74 -4.53 4.01
C PHE A 324 -11.51 -4.24 5.29
N GLU A 325 -11.13 -4.91 6.36
CA GLU A 325 -11.61 -4.57 7.67
C GLU A 325 -10.81 -3.35 8.12
N LEU A 326 -11.50 -2.25 8.39
CA LEU A 326 -10.93 -1.06 9.00
C LEU A 326 -11.79 -0.75 10.21
N PRO A 327 -11.25 -0.12 11.26
CA PRO A 327 -12.08 0.40 12.34
C PRO A 327 -13.18 1.30 11.76
N ASP A 328 -14.42 1.09 12.22
CA ASP A 328 -15.66 1.81 11.84
C ASP A 328 -16.22 1.48 10.43
N GLU A 329 -17.22 2.24 9.95
CA GLU A 329 -17.83 2.14 8.60
C GLU A 329 -16.88 2.44 7.43
N ARG A 330 -15.57 2.55 7.70
CA ARG A 330 -14.53 2.75 6.68
C ARG A 330 -14.09 1.44 6.05
N GLY A 331 -14.42 0.31 6.67
CA GLY A 331 -14.25 -1.00 6.06
C GLY A 331 -15.07 -1.10 4.77
N TRP A 332 -14.57 -1.92 3.84
CA TRP A 332 -15.28 -2.19 2.61
C TRP A 332 -14.94 -3.56 2.07
N SER A 333 -15.88 -4.13 1.32
CA SER A 333 -15.69 -5.40 0.64
C SER A 333 -16.13 -5.32 -0.81
N LEU A 334 -15.47 -6.12 -1.64
CA LEU A 334 -15.85 -6.41 -3.01
C LEU A 334 -16.18 -7.89 -3.13
N ARG A 335 -17.24 -8.21 -3.86
CA ARG A 335 -17.60 -9.58 -4.25
C ARG A 335 -17.86 -9.60 -5.74
N LEU A 336 -17.18 -10.47 -6.47
CA LEU A 336 -17.35 -10.66 -7.90
C LEU A 336 -18.81 -11.02 -8.16
N GLN A 337 -19.42 -10.35 -9.13
CA GLN A 337 -20.75 -10.68 -9.60
C GLN A 337 -20.64 -11.69 -10.74
N PRO A 338 -21.55 -12.66 -10.83
CA PRO A 338 -21.62 -13.52 -11.99
C PRO A 338 -21.80 -12.64 -13.23
N GLU A 339 -21.06 -12.96 -14.28
CA GLU A 339 -21.21 -12.27 -15.56
C GLU A 339 -22.67 -12.46 -15.99
N ALA A 340 -23.42 -11.37 -16.11
CA ALA A 340 -24.80 -11.45 -16.57
C ALA A 340 -24.74 -12.09 -17.94
N SER A 341 -25.25 -13.31 -18.06
CA SER A 341 -25.40 -14.01 -19.34
C SER A 341 -26.09 -13.04 -20.29
N SER A 342 -25.32 -12.48 -21.22
CA SER A 342 -25.85 -11.65 -22.28
C SER A 342 -26.85 -12.53 -23.00
N GLY A 343 -28.14 -12.16 -22.93
CA GLY A 343 -29.19 -12.85 -23.64
C GLY A 343 -28.82 -12.97 -25.13
N PRO A 344 -29.30 -14.01 -25.83
CA PRO A 344 -28.82 -14.34 -27.16
C PRO A 344 -28.91 -13.11 -28.05
N ALA A 345 -27.77 -12.74 -28.65
CA ALA A 345 -27.72 -11.77 -29.73
C ALA A 345 -28.74 -12.20 -30.78
N SER A 346 -29.81 -11.41 -30.89
CA SER A 346 -30.82 -11.59 -31.93
C SER A 346 -30.08 -11.51 -33.26
N SER A 347 -29.95 -12.66 -33.91
CA SER A 347 -29.54 -12.77 -35.30
C SER A 347 -30.53 -11.96 -36.14
N ALA A 348 -30.15 -10.74 -36.46
CA ALA A 348 -30.77 -9.98 -37.54
C ALA A 348 -30.29 -10.59 -38.86
N ALA A 349 -30.86 -11.73 -39.21
CA ALA A 349 -30.97 -12.16 -40.59
C ALA A 349 -32.06 -11.29 -41.23
N GLY A 350 -31.63 -10.27 -41.98
CA GLY A 350 -32.48 -9.45 -42.83
C GLY A 350 -32.00 -9.59 -44.27
N THR A 351 -32.78 -10.34 -45.03
CA THR A 351 -32.80 -10.57 -46.49
C THR A 351 -32.49 -9.37 -47.37
#